data_AF-A0A059EZI5-F1
#
_entry.id   AF-A0A059EZI5-F1
#
_cell.length_a   1.000
_cell.length_b   1.000
_cell.length_c   1.000
_cell.angle_alpha   90.00
_cell.angle_beta   90.00
_cell.angle_gamma   90.00
#
_symmetry.space_group_name_H-M   'P 1'
#
loop_
_entity.id
_entity.type
_entity.pdbx_description
1 polymer ?
#
loop_
_entity_poly.entity_id
_entity_poly.type
_entity_poly.pdbx_seq_one_letter_code
_entity_poly.pdbx_strand_id
1 'polypeptide(L)'
;MSSYEKRLKSFECSNNEIFKGRESFFAITGFVLDNLNDSDNVSCVFCQKSLEGWEKQDNPMSEHYIHSKKCFIFNLNTLLPRKKSFEFYKKDAVNAESLAKLGYFAYAIKENIPEIFCFKCGEMCNTVQKNYLFNCKLHFNKCNKRKPILGDKNKEDFFFLNMLKGKYNNLFDDYLNFEACKFDNSEKYIEMISGPPNLTVKEIILRNMKDFLDEITVRMENDENKAVNEIKRNNKI
;
A
#
# COMPACT_ATOMS: atom_id res chain seq x y z
N MET A 1 9.51 -9.90 -10.79
CA MET A 1 9.36 -10.49 -9.44
C MET A 1 7.90 -10.31 -9.05
N SER A 2 7.27 -11.25 -8.35
CA SER A 2 5.81 -11.19 -8.18
C SER A 2 5.39 -10.15 -7.13
N SER A 3 4.78 -9.04 -7.56
CA SER A 3 4.16 -8.01 -6.70
C SER A 3 2.79 -8.44 -6.19
N TYR A 4 2.23 -7.76 -5.17
CA TYR A 4 0.86 -8.00 -4.72
C TYR A 4 -0.14 -7.84 -5.88
N GLU A 5 0.00 -6.79 -6.69
CA GLU A 5 -0.81 -6.56 -7.89
C GLU A 5 -0.80 -7.76 -8.84
N LYS A 6 0.39 -8.29 -9.16
CA LYS A 6 0.52 -9.45 -10.05
C LYS A 6 -0.07 -10.72 -9.43
N ARG A 7 0.07 -10.89 -8.12
CA ARG A 7 -0.56 -12.00 -7.40
C ARG A 7 -2.07 -11.90 -7.41
N LEU A 8 -2.61 -10.72 -7.18
CA LEU A 8 -4.05 -10.47 -7.24
C LEU A 8 -4.61 -10.77 -8.64
N LYS A 9 -3.94 -10.28 -9.68
CA LYS A 9 -4.27 -10.56 -11.10
C LYS A 9 -4.30 -12.05 -11.44
N SER A 10 -3.53 -12.90 -10.75
CA SER A 10 -3.55 -14.34 -11.02
C SER A 10 -4.90 -15.01 -10.73
N PHE A 11 -5.76 -14.37 -9.91
CA PHE A 11 -7.08 -14.87 -9.56
C PHE A 11 -8.19 -14.34 -10.49
N GLU A 12 -7.96 -13.30 -11.30
CA GLU A 12 -8.99 -12.67 -12.15
C GLU A 12 -9.60 -13.62 -13.19
N CYS A 13 -8.83 -14.60 -13.66
CA CYS A 13 -9.25 -15.57 -14.67
C CYS A 13 -9.80 -16.87 -14.07
N SER A 14 -9.90 -16.97 -12.74
CA SER A 14 -10.43 -18.18 -12.08
C SER A 14 -11.95 -18.14 -12.01
N ASN A 15 -12.59 -19.25 -12.39
CA ASN A 15 -14.03 -19.45 -12.16
C ASN A 15 -14.32 -20.15 -10.81
N ASN A 16 -13.28 -20.47 -10.02
CA ASN A 16 -13.46 -21.19 -8.78
C ASN A 16 -14.03 -20.26 -7.69
N GLU A 17 -15.26 -20.55 -7.25
CA GLU A 17 -16.00 -19.79 -6.23
C GLU A 17 -15.27 -19.72 -4.88
N ILE A 18 -14.24 -20.53 -4.64
CA ILE A 18 -13.44 -20.46 -3.42
C ILE A 18 -12.64 -19.15 -3.29
N PHE A 19 -12.27 -18.52 -4.41
CA PHE A 19 -11.45 -17.31 -4.40
C PHE A 19 -12.27 -16.03 -4.39
N LYS A 20 -13.52 -16.11 -4.86
CA LYS A 20 -14.39 -14.96 -5.12
C LYS A 20 -14.60 -14.09 -3.88
N GLY A 21 -14.17 -12.83 -3.96
CA GLY A 21 -14.29 -11.84 -2.89
C GLY A 21 -13.26 -12.00 -1.76
N ARG A 22 -12.24 -12.85 -1.94
CA ARG A 22 -11.17 -13.10 -0.96
C ARG A 22 -9.79 -13.26 -1.59
N GLU A 23 -9.65 -12.93 -2.87
CA GLU A 23 -8.43 -12.98 -3.68
C GLU A 23 -7.29 -12.20 -3.01
N SER A 24 -7.62 -11.04 -2.43
CA SER A 24 -6.66 -10.18 -1.73
C SER A 24 -6.01 -10.87 -0.52
N PHE A 25 -6.69 -11.79 0.17
CA PHE A 25 -6.11 -12.56 1.28
C PHE A 25 -5.08 -13.59 0.82
N PHE A 26 -5.28 -14.19 -0.35
CA PHE A 26 -4.30 -15.07 -0.98
C PHE A 26 -3.10 -14.26 -1.49
N ALA A 27 -3.38 -13.19 -2.23
CA ALA A 27 -2.35 -12.33 -2.79
C ALA A 27 -1.46 -11.69 -1.70
N ILE A 28 -2.04 -11.19 -0.60
CA ILE A 28 -1.26 -10.55 0.48
C ILE A 28 -0.36 -11.54 1.23
N THR A 29 -0.74 -12.81 1.29
CA THR A 29 0.03 -13.87 1.96
C THR A 29 1.05 -14.54 1.04
N GLY A 30 1.16 -14.07 -0.21
CA GLY A 30 2.19 -14.50 -1.15
C GLY A 30 1.75 -15.55 -2.15
N PHE A 31 0.48 -15.92 -2.19
CA PHE A 31 -0.02 -16.93 -3.12
C PHE A 31 -0.30 -16.37 -4.51
N VAL A 32 0.00 -17.19 -5.52
CA VAL A 32 -0.48 -17.06 -6.90
C VAL A 32 -1.29 -18.29 -7.25
N LEU A 33 -2.28 -18.15 -8.12
CA LEU A 33 -2.95 -19.29 -8.74
C LEU A 33 -2.02 -19.93 -9.77
N ASP A 34 -1.81 -21.25 -9.68
CA ASP A 34 -0.86 -21.95 -10.56
C ASP A 34 -1.44 -22.23 -11.95
N ASN A 35 -2.71 -22.63 -12.02
CA ASN A 35 -3.38 -23.05 -13.27
C ASN A 35 -4.83 -22.55 -13.31
N LEU A 36 -5.29 -22.13 -14.48
CA LEU A 36 -6.61 -21.51 -14.70
C LEU A 36 -7.77 -22.51 -14.87
N ASN A 37 -7.48 -23.82 -14.95
CA ASN A 37 -8.48 -24.85 -15.26
C ASN A 37 -9.22 -25.34 -14.01
N ASP A 38 -10.02 -24.47 -13.36
CA ASP A 38 -10.86 -24.76 -12.17
C ASP A 38 -10.13 -25.35 -10.95
N SER A 39 -8.79 -25.37 -10.96
CA SER A 39 -7.98 -25.77 -9.83
C SER A 39 -8.03 -24.70 -8.74
N ASP A 40 -8.07 -25.13 -7.49
CA ASP A 40 -7.84 -24.27 -6.33
C ASP A 40 -6.38 -24.27 -5.86
N ASN A 41 -5.48 -24.90 -6.63
CA ASN A 41 -4.07 -24.98 -6.26
C ASN A 41 -3.37 -23.63 -6.40
N VAL A 42 -2.76 -23.19 -5.31
CA VAL A 42 -2.00 -21.94 -5.22
C VAL A 42 -0.58 -22.21 -4.74
N SER A 43 0.39 -21.47 -5.27
CA SER A 43 1.78 -21.54 -4.82
C SER A 43 2.27 -20.24 -4.21
N CYS A 44 2.98 -20.35 -3.08
CA CYS A 44 3.62 -19.20 -2.47
C CYS A 44 4.86 -18.78 -3.24
N VAL A 45 4.93 -17.53 -3.69
CA VAL A 45 6.10 -17.00 -4.44
C VAL A 45 7.36 -16.88 -3.58
N PHE A 46 7.21 -16.84 -2.25
CA PHE A 46 8.31 -16.61 -1.32
C PHE A 46 8.99 -17.90 -0.83
N CYS A 47 8.21 -18.96 -0.64
CA CYS A 47 8.68 -20.24 -0.11
C CYS A 47 8.40 -21.44 -1.02
N GLN A 48 7.73 -21.23 -2.15
CA GLN A 48 7.39 -22.27 -3.15
C GLN A 48 6.48 -23.39 -2.61
N LYS A 49 5.84 -23.19 -1.46
CA LYS A 49 4.85 -24.14 -0.94
C LYS A 49 3.56 -24.01 -1.74
N SER A 50 3.12 -25.11 -2.32
CA SER A 50 1.80 -25.26 -2.97
C SER A 50 0.78 -25.84 -2.00
N LEU A 51 -0.46 -25.37 -2.08
CA LEU A 51 -1.62 -25.79 -1.28
C LEU A 51 -2.87 -25.85 -2.17
N GLU A 52 -3.69 -26.87 -1.96
CA GLU A 52 -4.93 -27.17 -2.67
C GLU A 52 -5.96 -27.75 -1.69
N GLY A 53 -7.21 -27.93 -2.12
CA GLY A 53 -8.30 -28.43 -1.28
C GLY A 53 -8.87 -27.40 -0.31
N TRP A 54 -8.97 -26.14 -0.76
CA TRP A 54 -9.38 -25.00 0.06
C TRP A 54 -10.87 -25.02 0.39
N GLU A 55 -11.19 -24.73 1.65
CA GLU A 55 -12.54 -24.56 2.15
C GLU A 55 -12.87 -23.08 2.44
N LYS A 56 -14.16 -22.74 2.45
CA LYS A 56 -14.61 -21.33 2.59
C LYS A 56 -14.16 -20.71 3.91
N GLN A 57 -14.05 -21.51 4.96
CA GLN A 57 -13.61 -21.13 6.30
C GLN A 57 -12.08 -20.99 6.45
N ASP A 58 -11.31 -21.53 5.51
CA ASP A 58 -9.86 -21.55 5.63
C ASP A 58 -9.32 -20.12 5.62
N ASN A 59 -8.22 -19.88 6.34
CA ASN A 59 -7.57 -18.59 6.33
C ASN A 59 -6.22 -18.71 5.62
N PRO A 60 -5.98 -18.03 4.48
CA PRO A 60 -4.76 -18.21 3.70
C PRO A 60 -3.48 -17.92 4.49
N MET A 61 -3.52 -16.96 5.42
CA MET A 61 -2.39 -16.65 6.30
C MET A 61 -2.10 -17.81 7.25
N SER A 62 -3.15 -18.38 7.85
CA SER A 62 -3.06 -19.47 8.82
C SER A 62 -2.59 -20.76 8.16
N GLU A 63 -3.17 -21.13 7.02
CA GLU A 63 -2.78 -22.32 6.25
C GLU A 63 -1.32 -22.21 5.77
N HIS A 64 -0.93 -21.06 5.22
CA HIS A 64 0.45 -20.84 4.83
C HIS A 64 1.41 -20.94 6.02
N TYR A 65 1.05 -20.39 7.18
CA TYR A 65 1.88 -20.51 8.38
C TYR A 65 2.01 -21.97 8.84
N ILE A 66 0.89 -22.70 8.94
CA ILE A 66 0.87 -24.10 9.38
C ILE A 66 1.77 -24.96 8.48
N HIS A 67 1.63 -24.81 7.17
CA HIS A 67 2.31 -25.64 6.18
C HIS A 67 3.73 -25.15 5.80
N SER A 68 4.10 -23.91 6.10
CA SER A 68 5.41 -23.34 5.79
C SER A 68 5.86 -22.26 6.79
N LYS A 69 6.00 -22.66 8.06
CA LYS A 69 6.46 -21.79 9.17
C LYS A 69 7.78 -21.04 8.90
N LYS A 70 8.62 -21.59 8.02
CA LYS A 70 9.94 -21.02 7.64
C LYS A 70 9.86 -19.98 6.52
N CYS A 71 8.67 -19.75 5.92
CA CYS A 71 8.51 -18.68 4.95
C CYS A 71 8.92 -17.34 5.59
N PHE A 72 9.73 -16.55 4.86
CA PHE A 72 10.38 -15.39 5.47
C PHE A 72 9.37 -14.33 5.90
N ILE A 73 8.20 -14.27 5.26
CA ILE A 73 7.15 -13.32 5.61
C ILE A 73 6.71 -13.51 7.07
N PHE A 74 6.58 -14.74 7.57
CA PHE A 74 6.17 -14.96 8.96
C PHE A 74 7.25 -14.67 10.01
N ASN A 75 8.47 -14.36 9.57
CA ASN A 75 9.64 -14.23 10.43
C ASN A 75 10.32 -12.84 10.33
N LEU A 76 9.63 -11.83 9.75
CA LEU A 76 10.14 -10.46 9.58
C LEU A 76 10.37 -9.69 10.90
N ASN A 77 10.01 -10.27 12.05
CA ASN A 77 10.42 -9.77 13.35
C ASN A 77 11.94 -9.88 13.57
N THR A 78 12.64 -10.73 12.81
CA THR A 78 14.08 -10.96 12.91
C THR A 78 14.87 -10.37 11.72
N LEU A 79 16.19 -10.22 11.89
CA LEU A 79 17.06 -9.57 10.91
C LEU A 79 17.13 -10.33 9.57
N LEU A 80 17.39 -11.63 9.59
CA LEU A 80 17.66 -12.42 8.39
C LEU A 80 16.45 -12.47 7.43
N PRO A 81 15.21 -12.71 7.89
CA PRO A 81 14.03 -12.68 7.03
C PRO A 81 13.76 -11.29 6.46
N ARG A 82 14.00 -10.22 7.22
CA ARG A 82 13.94 -8.85 6.67
C ARG A 82 14.96 -8.66 5.56
N LYS A 83 16.23 -9.03 5.77
CA LYS A 83 17.27 -8.97 4.72
C LYS A 83 16.86 -9.78 3.48
N LYS A 84 16.33 -10.99 3.67
CA LYS A 84 15.83 -11.85 2.60
C LYS A 84 14.71 -11.21 1.77
N SER A 85 13.86 -10.36 2.37
CA SER A 85 12.84 -9.63 1.61
C SER A 85 13.44 -8.66 0.58
N PHE A 86 14.53 -7.96 0.92
CA PHE A 86 15.25 -7.08 -0.02
C PHE A 86 15.90 -7.88 -1.14
N GLU A 87 16.54 -9.00 -0.80
CA GLU A 87 17.16 -9.92 -1.76
C GLU A 87 16.11 -10.51 -2.72
N PHE A 88 14.96 -10.94 -2.19
CA PHE A 88 13.84 -11.48 -2.96
C PHE A 88 13.29 -10.48 -3.97
N TYR A 89 13.33 -9.19 -3.66
CA TYR A 89 12.87 -8.13 -4.57
C TYR A 89 14.01 -7.44 -5.33
N LYS A 90 15.27 -7.87 -5.14
CA LYS A 90 16.47 -7.17 -5.63
C LYS A 90 16.44 -5.66 -5.32
N LYS A 91 15.82 -5.27 -4.21
CA LYS A 91 15.62 -3.88 -3.82
C LYS A 91 16.73 -3.45 -2.88
N ASP A 92 17.44 -2.38 -3.25
CA ASP A 92 18.44 -1.73 -2.40
C ASP A 92 19.43 -2.72 -1.78
N ALA A 93 19.99 -3.62 -2.61
CA ALA A 93 20.86 -4.70 -2.16
C ALA A 93 22.06 -4.20 -1.34
N VAL A 94 22.56 -2.99 -1.65
CA VAL A 94 23.67 -2.34 -0.95
C VAL A 94 23.30 -2.01 0.50
N ASN A 95 22.10 -1.47 0.76
CA ASN A 95 21.69 -1.04 2.11
C ASN A 95 20.72 -2.01 2.79
N ALA A 96 20.40 -3.15 2.17
CA ALA A 96 19.48 -4.16 2.68
C ALA A 96 19.76 -4.56 4.14
N GLU A 97 21.03 -4.76 4.50
CA GLU A 97 21.40 -5.13 5.86
C GLU A 97 21.18 -3.98 6.86
N SER A 98 21.56 -2.75 6.49
CA SER A 98 21.35 -1.56 7.32
C SER A 98 19.86 -1.31 7.55
N LEU A 99 19.05 -1.38 6.49
CA LEU A 99 17.59 -1.23 6.58
C LEU A 99 16.95 -2.35 7.43
N ALA A 100 17.37 -3.60 7.24
CA ALA A 100 16.88 -4.73 8.03
C ALA A 100 17.24 -4.59 9.53
N LYS A 101 18.43 -4.07 9.86
CA LYS A 101 18.82 -3.73 11.25
C LYS A 101 17.94 -2.62 11.84
N LEU A 102 17.52 -1.66 11.02
CA LEU A 102 16.59 -0.59 11.40
C LEU A 102 15.11 -1.02 11.41
N GLY A 103 14.82 -2.31 11.24
CA GLY A 103 13.45 -2.82 11.31
C GLY A 103 12.63 -2.66 10.03
N TYR A 104 13.27 -2.39 8.89
CA TYR A 104 12.60 -2.28 7.60
C TYR A 104 12.62 -3.58 6.81
N PHE A 105 11.61 -3.79 5.98
CA PHE A 105 11.51 -4.90 5.04
C PHE A 105 10.98 -4.40 3.69
N ALA A 106 11.30 -5.11 2.61
CA ALA A 106 10.77 -4.83 1.28
C ALA A 106 9.52 -5.68 1.00
N TYR A 107 8.52 -5.07 0.40
CA TYR A 107 7.33 -5.77 -0.07
C TYR A 107 6.74 -5.01 -1.25
N ALA A 108 6.67 -5.64 -2.41
CA ALA A 108 6.18 -4.97 -3.62
C ALA A 108 4.66 -5.03 -3.70
N ILE A 109 4.02 -3.86 -3.64
CA ILE A 109 2.59 -3.68 -3.90
C ILE A 109 2.37 -3.63 -5.41
N LYS A 110 3.02 -2.69 -6.11
CA LYS A 110 2.99 -2.57 -7.58
C LYS A 110 4.18 -3.27 -8.24
N GLU A 111 4.05 -3.58 -9.53
CA GLU A 111 5.19 -4.07 -10.32
C GLU A 111 6.34 -3.05 -10.37
N ASN A 112 7.57 -3.54 -10.50
CA ASN A 112 8.83 -2.78 -10.67
C ASN A 112 9.27 -1.85 -9.53
N ILE A 113 8.42 -1.51 -8.56
CA ILE A 113 8.76 -0.59 -7.46
C ILE A 113 8.50 -1.26 -6.11
N PRO A 114 9.43 -2.09 -5.59
CA PRO A 114 9.27 -2.65 -4.26
C PRO A 114 9.34 -1.55 -3.21
N GLU A 115 8.25 -1.39 -2.45
CA GLU A 115 8.16 -0.50 -1.33
C GLU A 115 8.93 -1.06 -0.12
N ILE A 116 9.41 -0.17 0.73
CA ILE A 116 10.16 -0.53 1.93
C ILE A 116 9.40 0.02 3.13
N PHE A 117 8.96 -0.87 4.01
CA PHE A 117 8.11 -0.53 5.15
C PHE A 117 8.82 -0.77 6.47
N CYS A 118 8.57 0.09 7.45
CA CYS A 118 8.88 -0.20 8.83
C CYS A 118 7.99 -1.36 9.33
N PHE A 119 8.60 -2.43 9.84
CA PHE A 119 7.90 -3.60 10.39
C PHE A 119 6.87 -3.22 11.46
N LYS A 120 7.20 -2.23 12.30
CA LYS A 120 6.38 -1.88 13.45
C LYS A 120 5.15 -1.06 13.06
N CYS A 121 5.32 0.03 12.31
CA CYS A 121 4.24 1.00 12.08
C CYS A 121 3.88 1.21 10.61
N GLY A 122 4.59 0.58 9.66
CA GLY A 122 4.29 0.70 8.23
C GLY A 122 4.76 1.98 7.57
N GLU A 123 5.53 2.83 8.25
CA GLU A 123 6.08 4.03 7.61
C GLU A 123 7.00 3.64 6.46
N MET A 124 6.75 4.22 5.29
CA MET A 124 7.50 3.94 4.06
C MET A 124 8.86 4.65 4.07
N CYS A 125 9.91 3.93 3.72
CA CYS A 125 11.25 4.51 3.53
C CYS A 125 11.33 5.11 2.11
N ASN A 126 11.44 6.44 2.02
CA ASN A 126 11.52 7.14 0.73
C ASN A 126 12.92 7.06 0.13
N THR A 127 13.19 6.03 -0.66
CA THR A 127 14.51 5.80 -1.28
C THR A 127 14.91 6.81 -2.34
N VAL A 128 14.03 7.73 -2.75
CA VAL A 128 14.36 8.78 -3.72
C VAL A 128 15.24 9.87 -3.08
N GLN A 129 15.13 10.06 -1.77
CA GLN A 129 15.91 11.07 -1.05
C GLN A 129 17.35 10.59 -0.83
N LYS A 130 18.36 11.40 -1.19
CA LYS A 130 19.79 11.04 -1.02
C LYS A 130 20.17 10.60 0.40
N ASN A 131 19.46 11.09 1.43
CA ASN A 131 19.72 10.81 2.84
C ASN A 131 18.66 9.88 3.47
N TYR A 132 17.93 9.09 2.68
CA TYR A 132 16.84 8.25 3.18
C TYR A 132 17.26 7.33 4.34
N LEU A 133 18.47 6.79 4.33
CA LEU A 133 18.96 5.92 5.41
C LEU A 133 19.07 6.65 6.75
N PHE A 134 19.46 7.94 6.73
CA PHE A 134 19.45 8.79 7.92
C PHE A 134 18.03 9.01 8.43
N ASN A 135 17.08 9.27 7.52
CA ASN A 135 15.67 9.45 7.88
C ASN A 135 15.08 8.16 8.47
N CYS A 136 15.40 7.00 7.89
CA CYS A 136 14.95 5.70 8.38
C CYS A 136 15.61 5.35 9.75
N LYS A 137 16.83 5.84 10.03
CA LYS A 137 17.44 5.79 11.37
C LYS A 137 16.76 6.73 12.38
N LEU A 138 16.43 7.96 11.98
CA LEU A 138 15.66 8.88 12.83
C LEU A 138 14.29 8.31 13.17
N HIS A 139 13.62 7.73 12.17
CA HIS A 139 12.36 7.02 12.35
C HIS A 139 12.50 5.90 13.38
N PHE A 140 13.47 4.99 13.21
CA PHE A 140 13.69 3.87 14.14
C PHE A 140 13.77 4.32 15.61
N ASN A 141 14.55 5.38 15.87
CA ASN A 141 14.69 5.94 17.22
C ASN A 141 13.38 6.49 17.79
N LYS A 142 12.52 7.09 16.95
CA LYS A 142 11.21 7.61 17.35
C LYS A 142 10.17 6.50 17.50
N CYS A 143 10.13 5.58 16.54
CA CYS A 143 9.16 4.50 16.45
C CYS A 143 9.31 3.49 17.59
N ASN A 144 10.54 3.19 18.01
CA ASN A 144 10.79 2.33 19.17
C ASN A 144 10.36 2.98 20.49
N LYS A 145 10.40 4.32 20.58
CA LYS A 145 9.96 5.07 21.77
C LYS A 145 8.45 5.26 21.86
N ARG A 146 7.70 5.05 20.75
CA ARG A 146 6.23 5.05 20.80
C ARG A 146 5.78 3.91 21.72
N LYS A 147 5.24 4.27 22.89
CA LYS A 147 4.40 3.37 23.69
C LYS A 147 3.19 2.97 22.83
N PRO A 148 2.64 1.75 23.00
CA PRO A 148 1.29 1.48 22.54
C PRO A 148 0.39 2.63 23.00
N ILE A 149 -0.44 3.15 22.11
CA ILE A 149 -1.35 4.25 22.48
C ILE A 149 -2.14 3.76 23.71
N LEU A 150 -2.21 4.61 24.74
CA LEU A 150 -2.79 4.29 26.05
C LEU A 150 -4.20 3.70 25.85
N GLY A 151 -4.33 2.37 26.00
CA GLY A 151 -5.56 1.64 25.65
C GLY A 151 -5.31 0.30 24.96
N ASP A 152 -4.17 0.14 24.27
CA ASP A 152 -3.86 -1.11 23.55
C ASP A 152 -3.04 -2.08 24.42
N LYS A 153 -3.74 -3.03 25.03
CA LYS A 153 -3.15 -4.06 25.91
C LYS A 153 -2.61 -5.27 25.14
N ASN A 154 -2.68 -5.30 23.81
CA ASN A 154 -2.34 -6.50 23.05
C ASN A 154 -1.02 -6.36 22.28
N LYS A 155 -0.22 -7.43 22.34
CA LYS A 155 1.06 -7.62 21.63
C LYS A 155 0.94 -7.61 20.09
N GLU A 156 -0.17 -7.15 19.52
CA GLU A 156 -0.58 -7.39 18.12
C GLU A 156 -0.52 -6.17 17.19
N ASP A 157 -0.11 -4.99 17.67
CA ASP A 157 -0.10 -3.74 16.89
C ASP A 157 1.10 -3.56 15.94
N PHE A 158 1.63 -4.66 15.38
CA PHE A 158 2.64 -4.54 14.35
C PHE A 158 1.95 -4.40 12.99
N PHE A 159 2.29 -3.33 12.25
CA PHE A 159 1.80 -3.08 10.89
C PHE A 159 1.87 -4.34 10.04
N PHE A 160 3.01 -5.04 10.07
CA PHE A 160 3.19 -6.23 9.24
C PHE A 160 2.21 -7.37 9.57
N LEU A 161 1.89 -7.62 10.84
CA LEU A 161 0.92 -8.66 11.20
C LEU A 161 -0.49 -8.26 10.75
N ASN A 162 -0.85 -7.00 10.94
CA ASN A 162 -2.11 -6.44 10.46
C ASN A 162 -2.21 -6.49 8.93
N MET A 163 -1.09 -6.28 8.23
CA MET A 163 -0.98 -6.44 6.77
C MET A 163 -1.28 -7.87 6.35
N LEU A 164 -0.64 -8.89 6.94
CA LEU A 164 -0.92 -10.28 6.60
C LEU A 164 -2.35 -10.73 6.96
N LYS A 165 -2.94 -10.16 8.02
CA LYS A 165 -4.34 -10.37 8.39
C LYS A 165 -5.33 -9.69 7.43
N GLY A 166 -4.86 -8.92 6.45
CA GLY A 166 -5.67 -8.25 5.44
C GLY A 166 -6.27 -6.90 5.88
N LYS A 167 -5.86 -6.35 7.03
CA LYS A 167 -6.40 -5.08 7.57
C LYS A 167 -6.18 -3.88 6.64
N TYR A 168 -5.21 -3.97 5.74
CA TYR A 168 -4.84 -2.90 4.80
C TYR A 168 -5.18 -3.23 3.34
N ASN A 169 -5.95 -4.29 3.05
CA ASN A 169 -6.25 -4.68 1.67
C ASN A 169 -6.93 -3.54 0.89
N ASN A 170 -7.96 -2.90 1.48
CA ASN A 170 -8.62 -1.75 0.84
C ASN A 170 -7.64 -0.61 0.52
N LEU A 171 -6.72 -0.30 1.43
CA LEU A 171 -5.70 0.73 1.19
C LEU A 171 -4.76 0.35 0.05
N PHE A 172 -4.44 -0.95 -0.07
CA PHE A 172 -3.60 -1.44 -1.17
C PHE A 172 -4.37 -1.39 -2.49
N ASP A 173 -5.65 -1.75 -2.50
CA ASP A 173 -6.50 -1.66 -3.68
C ASP A 173 -6.68 -0.19 -4.13
N ASP A 174 -6.90 0.74 -3.20
CA ASP A 174 -6.91 2.18 -3.47
C ASP A 174 -5.57 2.65 -4.05
N TYR A 175 -4.45 2.20 -3.47
CA TYR A 175 -3.11 2.51 -3.96
C TYR A 175 -2.89 1.95 -5.37
N LEU A 176 -3.40 0.75 -5.68
CA LEU A 176 -3.34 0.17 -7.01
C LEU A 176 -4.11 1.00 -8.03
N ASN A 177 -5.31 1.42 -7.67
CA ASN A 177 -6.21 2.21 -8.52
C ASN A 177 -5.88 3.70 -8.58
N PHE A 178 -4.93 4.18 -7.76
CA PHE A 178 -4.47 5.55 -7.82
C PHE A 178 -3.70 5.81 -9.11
N GLU A 179 -4.38 6.42 -10.08
CA GLU A 179 -3.75 7.15 -11.17
C GLU A 179 -3.22 8.48 -10.61
N ALA A 180 -1.90 8.63 -10.55
CA ALA A 180 -1.32 9.94 -10.24
C ALA A 180 -1.92 10.96 -11.21
N CYS A 181 -2.44 12.09 -10.70
CA CYS A 181 -2.93 13.17 -11.54
C CYS A 181 -1.95 13.39 -12.68
N LYS A 182 -2.41 13.18 -13.93
CA LYS A 182 -1.63 13.56 -15.10
C LYS A 182 -1.26 15.01 -14.88
N PHE A 183 0.03 15.30 -14.74
CA PHE A 183 0.49 16.68 -14.74
C PHE A 183 0.00 17.24 -16.07
N ASP A 184 -0.92 18.19 -15.98
CA ASP A 184 -1.33 18.95 -17.14
C ASP A 184 -0.08 19.70 -17.60
N ASN A 185 0.47 19.33 -18.74
CA ASN A 185 1.62 20.00 -19.33
C ASN A 185 1.16 21.16 -20.23
N SER A 186 -0.10 21.59 -20.14
CA SER A 186 -0.55 22.82 -20.79
C SER A 186 0.30 24.00 -20.34
N GLU A 187 0.56 24.94 -21.26
CA GLU A 187 1.28 26.18 -20.95
C GLU A 187 0.69 26.88 -19.73
N LYS A 188 -0.64 26.83 -19.57
CA LYS A 188 -1.37 27.38 -18.42
C LYS A 188 -0.91 26.77 -17.09
N TYR A 189 -0.71 25.46 -17.03
CA TYR A 189 -0.26 24.79 -15.80
C TYR A 189 1.23 25.02 -15.53
N ILE A 190 2.06 25.08 -16.60
CA ILE A 190 3.48 25.44 -16.49
C ILE A 190 3.66 26.88 -15.99
N GLU A 191 2.87 27.84 -16.48
CA GLU A 191 2.86 29.21 -15.96
C GLU A 191 2.42 29.26 -14.48
N MET A 192 1.42 28.46 -14.11
CA MET A 192 0.90 28.37 -12.75
C MET A 192 1.97 27.89 -11.75
N ILE A 193 2.79 26.90 -12.11
CA ILE A 193 3.86 26.36 -11.25
C ILE A 193 5.18 27.11 -11.34
N SER A 194 5.48 27.76 -12.48
CA SER A 194 6.71 28.54 -12.65
C SER A 194 6.65 29.84 -11.85
N GLY A 195 5.46 30.44 -11.73
CA GLY A 195 5.22 31.64 -10.94
C GLY A 195 6.04 32.86 -11.37
N PRO A 196 5.78 34.04 -10.81
CA PRO A 196 6.68 35.17 -10.96
C PRO A 196 8.03 34.86 -10.28
N PRO A 197 9.16 35.31 -10.84
CA PRO A 197 10.51 34.99 -10.33
C PRO A 197 10.77 35.50 -8.91
N ASN A 198 9.89 36.34 -8.37
CA ASN A 198 9.99 36.94 -7.05
C ASN A 198 9.24 36.16 -5.96
N LEU A 199 8.59 35.04 -6.30
CA LEU A 199 7.92 34.19 -5.32
C LEU A 199 8.71 32.90 -5.08
N THR A 200 8.78 32.49 -3.82
CA THR A 200 9.30 31.18 -3.44
C THR A 200 8.34 30.07 -3.88
N VAL A 201 8.86 28.85 -4.04
CA VAL A 201 8.05 27.66 -4.33
C VAL A 201 6.90 27.48 -3.33
N LYS A 202 7.13 27.81 -2.04
CA LYS A 202 6.11 27.76 -0.99
C LYS A 202 4.96 28.73 -1.27
N GLU A 203 5.26 29.96 -1.68
CA GLU A 203 4.27 30.99 -1.96
C GLU A 203 3.46 30.67 -3.23
N ILE A 204 4.11 30.11 -4.25
CA ILE A 204 3.45 29.62 -5.46
C ILE A 204 2.46 28.51 -5.12
N ILE A 205 2.89 27.50 -4.34
CA ILE A 205 2.00 26.41 -3.91
C ILE A 205 0.82 26.94 -3.10
N LEU A 206 1.05 27.81 -2.12
CA LEU A 206 -0.02 28.37 -1.28
C LEU A 206 -1.03 29.18 -2.09
N ARG A 207 -0.55 29.98 -3.06
CA ARG A 207 -1.41 30.74 -3.96
C ARG A 207 -2.27 29.81 -4.80
N ASN A 208 -1.66 28.85 -5.48
CA ASN A 208 -2.38 27.93 -6.36
C ASN A 208 -3.38 27.05 -5.59
N MET A 209 -3.03 26.63 -4.36
CA MET A 209 -3.96 25.93 -3.48
C MET A 209 -5.15 26.80 -3.10
N LYS A 210 -4.92 28.09 -2.84
CA LYS A 210 -6.01 29.04 -2.56
C LYS A 210 -6.93 29.21 -3.76
N ASP A 211 -6.36 29.46 -4.95
CA ASP A 211 -7.15 29.63 -6.18
C ASP A 211 -8.02 28.40 -6.48
N PHE A 212 -7.46 27.20 -6.26
CA PHE A 212 -8.20 25.94 -6.40
C PHE A 212 -9.34 25.79 -5.38
N LEU A 213 -9.09 26.15 -4.11
CA LEU A 213 -10.13 26.12 -3.06
C LEU A 213 -11.25 27.13 -3.35
N ASP A 214 -10.89 28.30 -3.86
CA ASP A 214 -11.85 29.34 -4.26
C ASP A 214 -12.72 28.84 -5.43
N GLU A 215 -12.13 28.18 -6.44
CA GLU A 215 -12.90 27.54 -7.52
C GLU A 215 -13.87 26.46 -7.01
N ILE A 216 -13.43 25.60 -6.08
CA ILE A 216 -14.29 24.59 -5.48
C ILE A 216 -15.45 25.25 -4.74
N THR A 217 -15.17 26.29 -3.96
CA THR A 217 -16.18 27.01 -3.17
C THR A 217 -17.26 27.58 -4.09
N VAL A 218 -16.86 28.24 -5.19
CA VAL A 218 -17.81 28.78 -6.18
C VAL A 218 -18.66 27.67 -6.81
N ARG A 219 -18.08 26.50 -7.12
CA ARG A 219 -18.86 25.38 -7.67
C ARG A 219 -19.86 24.85 -6.64
N MET A 220 -19.46 24.70 -5.38
CA MET A 220 -20.33 24.25 -4.31
C MET A 220 -21.51 25.21 -4.10
N GLU A 221 -21.27 26.53 -4.07
CA GLU A 221 -22.33 27.54 -3.96
C GLU A 221 -23.29 27.48 -5.15
N ASN A 222 -22.79 27.26 -6.36
CA ASN A 222 -23.64 27.12 -7.54
C ASN A 222 -24.52 25.87 -7.47
N ASP A 223 -23.98 24.75 -7.01
CA ASP A 223 -24.74 23.51 -6.89
C ASP A 223 -25.77 23.57 -5.74
N GLU A 224 -25.44 24.24 -4.63
CA GLU A 224 -26.40 24.56 -3.56
C GLU A 224 -27.55 25.42 -4.10
N ASN A 225 -27.24 26.48 -4.84
CA ASN A 225 -28.24 27.35 -5.46
C ASN A 225 -29.15 26.60 -6.44
N LYS A 226 -28.59 25.66 -7.23
CA LYS A 226 -29.39 24.79 -8.10
C LYS A 226 -30.34 23.91 -7.29
N ALA A 227 -29.83 23.24 -6.26
CA ALA A 227 -30.65 22.37 -5.41
C ALA A 227 -31.79 23.14 -4.73
N VAL A 228 -31.51 24.33 -4.19
CA VAL A 228 -32.52 25.22 -3.60
C VAL A 228 -33.59 25.63 -4.63
N ASN A 229 -33.18 25.95 -5.85
CA ASN A 229 -34.11 26.33 -6.92
C ASN A 229 -35.00 25.16 -7.37
N GLU A 230 -34.48 23.94 -7.40
CA GLU A 230 -35.25 22.73 -7.69
C GLU A 230 -36.29 22.45 -6.60
N ILE A 231 -35.91 22.55 -5.33
CA ILE A 231 -36.85 22.41 -4.19
C ILE A 231 -37.96 23.47 -4.28
N LYS A 232 -37.63 24.74 -4.58
CA LYS A 232 -38.61 25.82 -4.75
C LYS A 232 -39.57 25.57 -5.93
N ARG A 233 -39.10 24.94 -7.01
CA ARG A 233 -39.95 24.55 -8.16
C ARG A 233 -40.91 23.42 -7.79
N ASN A 234 -40.43 22.42 -7.04
CA ASN A 234 -41.22 21.27 -6.64
C ASN A 234 -42.27 21.60 -5.57
N ASN A 235 -42.04 22.63 -4.75
CA ASN A 235 -42.97 23.11 -3.72
C ASN A 235 -43.98 24.17 -4.22
N LYS A 236 -43.99 24.50 -5.52
CA LYS A 236 -44.90 25.50 -6.13
C LYS A 236 -46.12 24.87 -6.83
N ILE A 237 -46.55 23.68 -6.38
CA ILE A 237 -47.79 23.01 -6.79
C ILE A 237 -48.84 23.20 -5.70
#